data_AF-A0A2V6PBU6-F1
#
_entry.id   AF-A0A2V6PBU6-F1
#
_cell.length_a   1.000
_cell.length_b   1.000
_cell.length_c   1.000
_cell.angle_alpha   90.00
_cell.angle_beta   90.00
_cell.angle_gamma   90.00
#
_symmetry.space_group_name_H-M   'P 1'
#
loop_
_entity.id
_entity.type
_entity.pdbx_description
1 polymer ?
#
loop_
_entity_poly.entity_id
_entity_poly.type
_entity_poly.pdbx_seq_one_letter_code
_entity_poly.pdbx_strand_id
1 'polypeptide(L)' 'MRNGLKWGVFSLSQYPDQTSRVEGLEADLKLFELAEALGYDTAWVAEHLFSTYGIVTSTQVLCAAAAQRLRR' A
#
# COMPACT_ATOMS: atom_id res chain seq x y z
N MET A 1 -16.38 2.65 -18.03
CA MET A 1 -16.05 1.71 -16.93
C MET A 1 -15.98 0.31 -17.51
N ARG A 2 -14.92 -0.46 -17.26
CA ARG A 2 -14.85 -1.85 -17.75
C ARG A 2 -15.86 -2.69 -16.95
N ASN A 3 -16.86 -3.27 -17.61
CA ASN A 3 -17.85 -4.18 -17.02
C ASN A 3 -17.24 -5.59 -16.84
N GLY A 4 -16.21 -5.70 -16.00
CA GLY A 4 -15.53 -6.97 -15.71
C GLY A 4 -15.15 -7.08 -14.24
N LEU A 5 -14.69 -8.28 -13.84
CA LEU A 5 -14.20 -8.56 -12.49
C LEU A 5 -13.06 -7.58 -12.14
N LYS A 6 -13.17 -6.94 -10.98
CA LYS A 6 -12.16 -6.02 -10.44
C LYS A 6 -11.26 -6.73 -9.45
N TRP A 7 -9.98 -6.43 -9.50
CA TRP A 7 -8.97 -7.04 -8.64
C TRP A 7 -8.32 -6.00 -7.74
N GLY A 8 -8.08 -6.36 -6.48
CA GLY A 8 -7.40 -5.50 -5.54
C GLY A 8 -6.19 -6.16 -4.89
N VAL A 9 -5.21 -5.35 -4.53
CA VAL A 9 -4.10 -5.75 -3.64
C VAL A 9 -4.39 -5.28 -2.23
N PHE A 10 -4.00 -6.08 -1.23
CA PHE A 10 -4.10 -5.70 0.17
C PHE A 10 -2.69 -5.71 0.80
N SER A 11 -2.20 -4.52 1.16
CA SER A 11 -0.95 -4.39 1.91
C SER A 11 -1.25 -4.30 3.40
N LEU A 12 -0.59 -5.19 4.14
CA LEU A 12 -0.56 -5.18 5.59
C LEU A 12 0.66 -4.41 6.14
N SER A 13 1.54 -3.93 5.25
CA SER A 13 2.77 -3.20 5.60
C SER A 13 3.59 -3.91 6.69
N GLN A 14 3.77 -5.22 6.52
CA GLN A 14 4.41 -6.08 7.51
C GLN A 14 5.91 -6.10 7.35
N TYR A 15 6.60 -5.46 8.28
CA TYR A 15 8.07 -5.39 8.31
C TYR A 15 8.56 -5.86 9.67
N PRO A 16 8.78 -7.18 9.86
CA PRO A 16 9.24 -7.74 11.13
C PRO A 16 10.58 -7.15 11.58
N ASP A 17 11.47 -6.89 10.63
CA ASP A 17 12.69 -6.12 10.89
C ASP A 17 12.38 -4.63 10.89
N GLN A 18 12.22 -4.13 12.11
CA GLN A 18 11.92 -2.74 12.38
C GLN A 18 13.06 -1.78 11.97
N THR A 19 14.29 -2.27 11.75
CA THR A 19 15.37 -1.40 11.25
C THR A 19 15.11 -0.92 9.83
N SER A 20 14.30 -1.66 9.06
CA SER A 20 13.93 -1.37 7.67
C SER A 20 12.59 -0.66 7.50
N ARG A 21 11.97 -0.18 8.59
CA ARG A 21 10.59 0.32 8.57
C ARG A 21 10.38 1.51 7.60
N VAL A 22 11.38 2.35 7.42
CA VAL A 22 11.29 3.51 6.52
C VAL A 22 11.34 3.04 5.07
N GLU A 23 12.27 2.14 4.75
CA GLU A 23 12.39 1.48 3.46
C GLU A 23 11.15 0.64 3.13
N GLY A 24 10.50 0.08 4.15
CA GLY A 24 9.25 -0.63 4.04
C GLY A 24 8.11 0.23 3.47
N LEU A 25 7.93 1.45 3.98
CA LEU A 25 6.92 2.37 3.44
C LEU A 25 7.19 2.71 1.96
N GLU A 26 8.45 2.84 1.56
CA GLU A 26 8.81 3.02 0.14
C GLU A 26 8.52 1.75 -0.69
N ALA A 27 8.72 0.56 -0.12
CA ALA A 27 8.38 -0.69 -0.77
C ALA A 27 6.86 -0.84 -0.96
N ASP A 28 6.03 -0.39 0.00
CA ASP A 28 4.57 -0.33 -0.15
C ASP A 28 4.17 0.57 -1.32
N LEU A 29 4.76 1.76 -1.44
CA LEU A 29 4.45 2.68 -2.55
C LEU A 29 4.82 2.06 -3.92
N LYS A 30 5.98 1.41 -4.02
CA LYS A 30 6.40 0.68 -5.24
C LYS A 30 5.50 -0.50 -5.55
N LEU A 31 5.00 -1.20 -4.54
CA LEU A 31 4.02 -2.28 -4.70
C LEU A 31 2.74 -1.73 -5.33
N PHE A 32 2.26 -0.57 -4.90
CA PHE A 32 1.05 0.05 -5.45
C PHE A 32 1.26 0.53 -6.89
N GLU A 33 2.40 1.14 -7.20
CA GLU A 33 2.77 1.50 -8.59
C GLU A 33 2.80 0.27 -9.50
N LEU A 34 3.37 -0.84 -9.00
CA LEU A 34 3.40 -2.11 -9.74
C LEU A 34 2.00 -2.70 -9.89
N ALA A 35 1.15 -2.63 -8.87
CA ALA A 35 -0.23 -3.10 -8.93
C ALA A 35 -1.03 -2.34 -9.99
N GLU A 36 -0.88 -1.02 -10.07
CA GLU A 36 -1.48 -0.20 -11.13
C GLU A 36 -0.98 -0.62 -12.52
N ALA A 37 0.33 -0.80 -12.68
CA ALA A 37 0.94 -1.22 -13.95
C ALA A 37 0.45 -2.61 -14.40
N LEU A 38 0.18 -3.51 -13.45
CA LEU A 38 -0.37 -4.84 -13.69
C LEU A 38 -1.90 -4.84 -13.91
N GLY A 39 -2.56 -3.70 -13.70
CA GLY A 39 -4.00 -3.54 -13.98
C GLY A 39 -4.92 -3.88 -12.81
N TYR A 40 -4.42 -3.88 -11.57
CA TYR A 40 -5.29 -3.91 -10.39
C TYR A 40 -6.09 -2.61 -10.27
N ASP A 41 -7.32 -2.72 -9.77
CA ASP A 41 -8.27 -1.62 -9.68
C ASP A 41 -8.18 -0.88 -8.34
N THR A 42 -7.66 -1.53 -7.29
CA THR A 42 -7.68 -0.96 -5.93
C THR A 42 -6.51 -1.47 -5.10
N ALA A 43 -5.87 -0.58 -4.34
CA ALA A 43 -4.96 -0.93 -3.27
C ALA A 43 -5.64 -0.65 -1.93
N TRP A 44 -5.66 -1.66 -1.05
CA TRP A 44 -6.15 -1.57 0.31
C TRP A 44 -4.97 -1.56 1.27
N VAL A 45 -5.00 -0.68 2.26
CA VAL A 45 -3.95 -0.53 3.28
C VAL A 45 -4.55 -0.83 4.65
N ALA A 46 -3.92 -1.71 5.41
CA ALA A 46 -4.33 -1.97 6.79
C ALA A 46 -3.76 -0.91 7.75
N GLU A 47 -4.56 -0.55 8.75
CA GLU A 47 -4.14 0.34 9.84
C GLU A 47 -3.75 -0.49 11.06
N HIS A 48 -2.58 -0.18 11.63
CA HIS A 48 -2.05 -0.84 12.80
C HIS A 48 -1.53 0.21 13.79
N LEU A 49 -2.11 0.23 14.99
CA LEU A 49 -1.65 1.09 16.08
C LEU A 49 -0.95 0.25 17.15
N PHE A 50 0.17 0.77 17.66
CA PHE A 50 0.96 0.15 18.74
C PHE A 50 1.40 -1.30 18.47
N SER A 51 1.71 -1.60 17.21
CA SER A 51 2.10 -2.94 16.76
C SER A 51 3.47 -2.95 16.10
N THR A 52 4.20 -4.05 16.26
CA THR A 52 5.42 -4.36 15.50
C THR A 52 5.15 -5.27 14.30
N TYR A 53 3.89 -5.72 14.13
CA TYR A 53 3.49 -6.56 13.01
C TYR A 53 3.35 -5.76 11.72
N GLY A 54 2.62 -4.65 11.75
CA GLY A 54 2.43 -3.73 10.63
C GLY A 54 2.75 -2.30 11.04
N ILE A 55 3.35 -1.53 10.14
CA ILE A 55 3.99 -0.24 10.49
C ILE A 55 3.15 1.01 10.14
N VAL A 56 2.02 0.85 9.45
CA VAL A 56 1.19 1.98 9.01
C VAL A 56 0.18 2.35 10.10
N THR A 57 0.39 3.51 10.71
CA THR A 57 -0.47 4.06 11.77
C THR A 57 -1.49 5.08 11.27
N SER A 58 -1.30 5.61 10.07
CA SER A 58 -2.28 6.48 9.38
C SER A 58 -2.37 6.07 7.93
N THR A 59 -3.45 5.37 7.61
CA THR A 59 -3.76 4.96 6.23
C THR A 59 -3.94 6.17 5.32
N GLN A 60 -4.51 7.27 5.81
CA GLN A 60 -4.75 8.48 5.02
C GLN A 60 -3.44 9.08 4.48
N VAL A 61 -2.38 9.11 5.29
CA VAL A 61 -1.08 9.66 4.88
C VAL A 61 -0.42 8.79 3.81
N LEU A 62 -0.39 7.46 4.01
CA LEU A 62 0.20 6.57 3.01
C LEU A 62 -0.61 6.58 1.71
N CYS A 63 -1.94 6.57 1.78
CA CYS A 63 -2.81 6.66 0.61
C CYS A 63 -2.65 8.00 -0.13
N ALA A 64 -2.45 9.12 0.58
CA ALA A 64 -2.16 10.41 -0.05
C ALA A 64 -0.82 10.39 -0.79
N ALA A 65 0.22 9.79 -0.20
CA ALA A 65 1.52 9.61 -0.86
C ALA A 65 1.42 8.68 -2.09
N ALA A 66 0.64 7.59 -1.99
CA ALA A 66 0.36 6.71 -3.12
C ALA A 66 -0.39 7.45 -4.25
N ALA A 67 -1.44 8.21 -3.91
CA ALA A 67 -2.22 8.97 -4.89
C ALA A 67 -1.40 10.05 -5.62
N GLN A 68 -0.31 10.55 -5.03
CA GLN A 68 0.63 11.45 -5.70
C GLN A 68 1.43 10.72 -6.82
N ARG A 69 1.70 9.42 -6.66
CA ARG A 69 2.55 8.63 -7.56
C ARG A 69 1.76 7.90 -8.64
N LEU A 70 0.55 7.44 -8.31
CA LEU A 70 -0.33 6.72 -9.20
C LEU A 70 -1.00 7.65 -10.22
N ARG A 71 -1.44 7.10 -11.34
CA ARG A 71 -1.91 7.88 -12.51
C ARG A 71 -3.37 7.62 -12.88
N ARG A 72 -4.02 6.62 -12.28
CA ARG A 72 -5.39 6.21 -12.56
C ARG A 72 -6.37 6.51 -11.44
#